data_AF-A0A9E0MMN1-F1
#
_entry.id   AF-A0A9E0MMN1-F1
#
_cell.length_a   1.000
_cell.length_b   1.000
_cell.length_c   1.000
_cell.angle_alpha   90.00
_cell.angle_beta   90.00
_cell.angle_gamma   90.00
#
_symmetry.space_group_name_H-M   'P 1'
#
loop_
_entity.id
_entity.type
_entity.pdbx_description
1 polymer ?
#
loop_
_entity_poly.entity_id
_entity_poly.type
_entity_poly.pdbx_seq_one_letter_code
_entity_poly.pdbx_strand_id
1 'polypeptide(L)'
;MLGRRIVIIALGGALAACGKPGAQPATVPTAPPAPAAAPTPREAVLADAAALRDAICACREPTCLEGPSATYDQLASRHSADELEAATWDLAPIDATVAFCRDRVRMGSADPLAVEAIATFERAAESMCACKDKPCADRVNVELEAAMERYKDVKGTEAQARSLEPTMKRYMECSMRVVGVEPVDSNGKPSR
;
A
#
# COMPACT_ATOMS: atom_id res chain seq x y z
N MET A 1 -14.93 -30.81 25.18
CA MET A 1 -16.34 -30.56 25.57
C MET A 1 -16.45 -29.15 26.13
N LEU A 2 -17.38 -28.37 25.57
CA LEU A 2 -18.06 -27.17 26.12
C LEU A 2 -17.15 -26.03 26.63
N GLY A 3 -17.12 -24.85 26.02
CA GLY A 3 -18.25 -24.07 25.51
C GLY A 3 -18.45 -22.86 26.42
N ARG A 4 -17.72 -21.77 26.12
CA ARG A 4 -17.81 -20.49 26.84
C ARG A 4 -19.14 -19.82 26.48
N ARG A 5 -20.12 -19.86 27.39
CA ARG A 5 -21.37 -19.08 27.31
C ARG A 5 -21.13 -17.72 27.97
N ILE A 6 -21.19 -16.65 27.19
CA ILE A 6 -21.30 -15.28 27.68
C ILE A 6 -22.80 -15.00 27.86
N VAL A 7 -23.21 -14.72 29.09
CA VAL A 7 -24.53 -14.18 29.43
C VAL A 7 -24.32 -12.74 29.86
N ILE A 8 -24.79 -11.79 29.06
CA ILE A 8 -24.93 -10.38 29.46
C ILE A 8 -26.43 -10.12 29.60
N ILE A 9 -26.88 -9.98 30.85
CA ILE A 9 -28.16 -9.38 31.19
C ILE A 9 -27.92 -8.49 32.41
N ALA A 10 -28.13 -7.19 32.27
CA ALA A 10 -29.21 -6.48 32.97
C ALA A 10 -29.03 -4.96 32.87
N LEU A 11 -30.12 -4.32 32.46
CA LEU A 11 -30.39 -2.90 32.56
C LEU A 11 -30.38 -2.42 34.02
N GLY A 12 -29.93 -1.18 34.21
CA GLY A 12 -30.46 -0.23 35.19
C GLY A 12 -30.27 1.16 34.58
N GLY A 13 -31.21 2.09 34.53
CA GLY A 13 -32.45 2.28 35.27
C GLY A 13 -32.62 3.80 35.34
N ALA A 14 -33.76 4.31 34.87
CA ALA A 14 -34.07 5.72 34.69
C ALA A 14 -34.23 6.51 36.01
N LEU A 15 -34.08 7.85 35.94
CA LEU A 15 -34.72 8.91 36.76
C LEU A 15 -34.55 10.23 35.95
N ALA A 16 -35.59 10.79 35.28
CA ALA A 16 -36.64 11.73 35.76
C ALA A 16 -36.06 13.05 36.32
N ALA A 17 -36.47 14.29 35.99
CA ALA A 17 -37.62 14.93 35.32
C ALA A 17 -37.16 16.33 34.79
N CYS A 18 -37.78 17.11 33.90
CA CYS A 18 -39.11 17.71 33.89
C CYS A 18 -39.32 18.44 32.54
N GLY A 19 -40.43 18.20 31.82
CA GLY A 19 -40.83 18.97 30.65
C GLY A 19 -42.28 18.66 30.27
N LYS A 20 -43.13 19.70 30.25
CA LYS A 20 -44.60 19.65 30.09
C LYS A 20 -45.07 19.10 28.71
N PRO A 21 -46.33 18.63 28.62
CA PRO A 21 -46.81 17.71 27.58
C PRO A 21 -47.27 18.42 26.30
N GLY A 22 -46.89 17.88 25.13
CA GLY A 22 -47.41 18.28 23.83
C GLY A 22 -47.36 17.12 22.83
N ALA A 23 -48.53 16.77 22.28
CA ALA A 23 -48.78 15.91 21.12
C ALA A 23 -48.15 14.49 21.13
N GLN A 24 -48.96 13.47 21.43
CA GLN A 24 -48.61 12.06 21.15
C GLN A 24 -48.77 11.77 19.66
N PRO A 25 -47.73 11.35 18.92
CA PRO A 25 -47.92 10.63 17.68
C PRO A 25 -48.38 9.20 17.99
N ALA A 26 -49.33 8.69 17.20
CA ALA A 26 -49.85 7.33 17.31
C ALA A 26 -48.69 6.32 17.35
N THR A 27 -48.63 5.53 18.42
CA THR A 27 -47.71 4.40 18.56
C THR A 27 -48.10 3.33 17.54
N VAL A 28 -47.43 3.34 16.39
CA VAL A 28 -47.32 2.17 15.52
C VAL A 28 -46.71 1.05 16.36
N PRO A 29 -47.30 -0.15 16.45
CA PRO A 29 -46.64 -1.26 17.08
C PRO A 29 -45.40 -1.62 16.26
N THR A 30 -44.23 -1.18 16.70
CA THR A 30 -42.95 -1.64 16.17
C THR A 30 -42.81 -3.11 16.54
N ALA A 31 -43.15 -3.99 15.60
CA ALA A 31 -42.79 -5.40 15.67
C ALA A 31 -41.27 -5.51 15.91
N PRO A 32 -40.80 -6.48 16.71
CA PRO A 32 -39.37 -6.72 16.83
C PRO A 32 -38.77 -6.89 15.42
N PRO A 33 -37.58 -6.35 15.15
CA PRO A 33 -36.95 -6.52 13.84
C PRO A 33 -36.88 -8.02 13.56
N ALA A 34 -37.44 -8.43 12.42
CA ALA A 34 -37.39 -9.81 11.98
C ALA A 34 -35.92 -10.28 12.00
N PRO A 35 -35.63 -11.52 12.45
CA PRO A 35 -34.27 -12.05 12.37
C PRO A 35 -33.80 -11.89 10.92
N ALA A 36 -32.64 -11.25 10.74
CA ALA A 36 -32.04 -11.10 9.42
C ALA A 36 -31.98 -12.49 8.77
N ALA A 37 -32.53 -12.60 7.56
CA ALA A 37 -32.46 -13.83 6.80
C ALA A 37 -30.99 -14.25 6.67
N ALA A 38 -30.71 -15.53 6.81
CA ALA A 38 -29.36 -16.05 6.59
C ALA A 38 -28.93 -15.69 5.15
N PRO A 39 -27.66 -15.28 4.94
CA PRO A 39 -27.17 -14.95 3.61
C PRO A 39 -27.29 -16.16 2.69
N THR A 40 -27.62 -15.89 1.43
CA THR A 40 -27.57 -16.91 0.38
C THR A 40 -26.12 -17.36 0.16
N PRO A 41 -25.89 -18.56 -0.39
CA PRO A 41 -24.55 -19.02 -0.74
C PRO A 41 -23.78 -18.02 -1.62
N ARG A 42 -24.45 -17.42 -2.62
CA ARG A 42 -23.88 -16.38 -3.47
C ARG A 42 -23.44 -15.14 -2.69
N GLU A 43 -24.27 -14.67 -1.76
CA GLU A 43 -23.93 -13.52 -0.92
C GLU A 43 -22.77 -13.83 0.03
N ALA A 44 -22.65 -15.08 0.51
CA ALA A 44 -21.52 -15.52 1.32
C ALA A 44 -20.20 -15.52 0.52
N VAL A 45 -20.22 -16.02 -0.72
CA VAL A 45 -19.06 -15.98 -1.63
C VAL A 45 -18.60 -14.54 -1.86
N LEU A 46 -19.53 -13.62 -2.16
CA LEU A 46 -19.21 -12.22 -2.44
C LEU A 46 -18.70 -11.48 -1.21
N ALA A 47 -19.24 -11.78 -0.02
CA ALA A 47 -18.75 -11.21 1.23
C ALA A 47 -17.30 -11.63 1.53
N ASP A 48 -16.98 -12.92 1.35
CA ASP A 48 -15.63 -13.43 1.53
C ASP A 48 -14.65 -12.84 0.51
N ALA A 49 -15.06 -12.72 -0.76
CA ALA A 49 -14.27 -12.07 -1.81
C ALA A 49 -14.01 -10.59 -1.52
N ALA A 50 -15.01 -9.87 -1.02
CA ALA A 50 -14.87 -8.46 -0.62
C ALA A 50 -13.91 -8.30 0.58
N ALA A 51 -14.03 -9.16 1.60
CA ALA A 51 -13.13 -9.15 2.75
C ALA A 51 -11.67 -9.41 2.36
N LEU A 52 -11.47 -10.33 1.41
CA LEU A 52 -10.16 -10.64 0.85
C LEU A 52 -9.57 -9.49 0.05
N ARG A 53 -10.38 -8.83 -0.79
CA ARG A 53 -10.00 -7.58 -1.47
C ARG A 53 -9.56 -6.54 -0.45
N ASP A 54 -10.33 -6.32 0.61
CA ASP A 54 -10.02 -5.31 1.62
C ASP A 54 -8.71 -5.63 2.35
N ALA A 55 -8.44 -6.90 2.66
CA ALA A 55 -7.17 -7.35 3.23
C ALA A 55 -5.98 -7.09 2.30
N ILE A 56 -6.12 -7.40 1.00
CA ILE A 56 -5.06 -7.14 -0.01
C ILE A 56 -4.83 -5.65 -0.20
N CYS A 57 -5.91 -4.86 -0.25
CA CYS A 57 -5.82 -3.41 -0.39
C CYS A 57 -5.32 -2.72 0.90
N ALA A 58 -5.39 -3.38 2.05
CA ALA A 58 -4.80 -2.88 3.29
C ALA A 58 -3.28 -3.15 3.39
N CYS A 59 -2.75 -4.09 2.61
CA CYS A 59 -1.32 -4.36 2.58
C CYS A 59 -0.50 -3.13 2.14
N ARG A 60 0.65 -2.93 2.80
CA ARG A 60 1.61 -1.87 2.49
C ARG A 60 2.94 -2.38 1.95
N GLU A 61 3.31 -3.60 2.32
CA GLU A 61 4.57 -4.22 1.92
C GLU A 61 4.31 -5.51 1.13
N PRO A 62 5.20 -5.89 0.19
CA PRO A 62 5.04 -7.11 -0.60
C PRO A 62 4.92 -8.39 0.24
N THR A 63 5.59 -8.47 1.39
CA THR A 63 5.51 -9.61 2.32
C THR A 63 4.11 -9.80 2.92
N CYS A 64 3.32 -8.73 3.05
CA CYS A 64 1.93 -8.81 3.48
C CYS A 64 1.07 -9.58 2.48
N LEU A 65 1.44 -9.64 1.20
CA LEU A 65 0.70 -10.38 0.18
C LEU A 65 0.86 -11.90 0.30
N GLU A 66 1.82 -12.43 1.07
CA GLU A 66 2.03 -13.88 1.19
C GLU A 66 0.95 -14.61 1.99
N GLY A 67 0.24 -13.91 2.89
CA GLY A 67 -0.94 -14.46 3.58
C GLY A 67 -2.23 -14.42 2.73
N PRO A 68 -2.52 -13.30 2.04
CA PRO A 68 -3.66 -13.14 1.13
C PRO A 68 -3.46 -13.68 -0.30
N SER A 69 -2.26 -14.12 -0.70
CA SER A 69 -1.95 -14.61 -2.06
C SER A 69 -2.67 -15.90 -2.42
N ALA A 70 -3.18 -16.65 -1.44
CA ALA A 70 -4.10 -17.77 -1.62
C ALA A 70 -5.53 -17.30 -1.95
N THR A 71 -5.68 -16.23 -2.73
CA THR A 71 -6.95 -15.54 -3.00
C THR A 71 -8.05 -16.48 -3.51
N TYR A 72 -7.67 -17.33 -4.48
CA TYR A 72 -8.58 -18.31 -5.05
C TYR A 72 -8.59 -19.61 -4.26
N ASP A 73 -7.45 -20.07 -3.74
CA ASP A 73 -7.38 -21.32 -2.96
C ASP A 73 -8.11 -21.20 -1.60
N GLN A 74 -8.14 -20.01 -0.98
CA GLN A 74 -8.91 -19.76 0.24
C GLN A 74 -10.40 -19.62 -0.04
N LEU A 75 -10.81 -19.02 -1.17
CA LEU A 75 -12.23 -19.03 -1.55
C LEU A 75 -12.68 -20.45 -1.93
N ALA A 76 -11.89 -21.15 -2.73
CA ALA A 76 -12.15 -22.51 -3.18
C ALA A 76 -12.07 -23.57 -2.06
N SER A 77 -11.42 -23.27 -0.94
CA SER A 77 -11.46 -24.15 0.24
C SER A 77 -12.65 -23.88 1.16
N ARG A 78 -13.34 -22.73 1.01
CA ARG A 78 -14.52 -22.36 1.82
C ARG A 78 -15.85 -22.53 1.09
N HIS A 79 -15.83 -22.48 -0.24
CA HIS A 79 -17.00 -22.56 -1.10
C HIS A 79 -16.83 -23.68 -2.11
N SER A 80 -17.94 -24.33 -2.48
CA SER A 80 -17.97 -25.33 -3.53
C SER A 80 -17.73 -24.71 -4.91
N ALA A 81 -17.33 -25.55 -5.88
CA ALA A 81 -17.15 -25.12 -7.25
C ALA A 81 -18.43 -24.52 -7.86
N ASP A 82 -19.59 -25.13 -7.56
CA ASP A 82 -20.89 -24.67 -8.04
C ASP A 82 -21.26 -23.28 -7.51
N GLU A 83 -20.93 -22.99 -6.24
CA GLU A 83 -21.14 -21.67 -5.62
C GLU A 83 -20.25 -20.59 -6.24
N LEU A 84 -18.99 -20.93 -6.56
CA LEU A 84 -18.06 -20.03 -7.23
C LEU A 84 -18.45 -19.78 -8.69
N GLU A 85 -18.92 -20.81 -9.40
CA GLU A 85 -19.40 -20.68 -10.79
C GLU A 85 -20.66 -19.81 -10.84
N ALA A 86 -21.58 -19.99 -9.90
CA ALA A 86 -22.79 -19.17 -9.80
C ALA A 86 -22.49 -17.69 -9.49
N ALA A 87 -21.35 -17.39 -8.87
CA ALA A 87 -20.92 -16.03 -8.50
C ALA A 87 -19.88 -15.42 -9.48
N THR A 88 -19.40 -16.16 -10.47
CA THR A 88 -18.25 -15.78 -11.31
C THR A 88 -18.37 -14.39 -11.94
N TRP A 89 -19.54 -14.04 -12.46
CA TRP A 89 -19.75 -12.73 -13.11
C TRP A 89 -19.66 -11.56 -12.13
N ASP A 90 -20.06 -11.78 -10.87
CA ASP A 90 -20.02 -10.77 -9.81
C ASP A 90 -18.64 -10.68 -9.15
N LEU A 91 -17.80 -11.71 -9.29
CA LEU A 91 -16.42 -11.72 -8.81
C LEU A 91 -15.48 -10.91 -9.71
N ALA A 92 -15.80 -10.77 -11.00
CA ALA A 92 -14.92 -10.08 -11.97
C ALA A 92 -14.51 -8.63 -11.57
N PRO A 93 -15.42 -7.77 -11.05
CA PRO A 93 -15.03 -6.46 -10.55
C PRO A 93 -14.14 -6.50 -9.29
N ILE A 94 -14.35 -7.50 -8.42
CA ILE A 94 -13.56 -7.70 -7.21
C ILE A 94 -12.15 -8.14 -7.60
N ASP A 95 -12.02 -9.06 -8.55
CA ASP A 95 -10.74 -9.53 -9.09
C ASP A 95 -9.92 -8.41 -9.72
N ALA A 96 -10.56 -7.56 -10.53
CA ALA A 96 -9.90 -6.39 -11.11
C ALA A 96 -9.34 -5.46 -10.02
N THR A 97 -10.09 -5.26 -8.93
CA THR A 97 -9.66 -4.43 -7.80
C THR A 97 -8.54 -5.10 -7.01
N VAL A 98 -8.60 -6.41 -6.79
CA VAL A 98 -7.54 -7.21 -6.16
C VAL A 98 -6.25 -7.13 -6.96
N ALA A 99 -6.32 -7.29 -8.28
CA ALA A 99 -5.17 -7.17 -9.18
C ALA A 99 -4.54 -5.77 -9.07
N PHE A 100 -5.36 -4.72 -9.15
CA PHE A 100 -4.90 -3.34 -8.96
C PHE A 100 -4.20 -3.13 -7.61
N CYS A 101 -4.79 -3.59 -6.50
CA CYS A 101 -4.19 -3.43 -5.17
C CYS A 101 -2.89 -4.23 -5.03
N ARG A 102 -2.82 -5.44 -5.59
CA ARG A 102 -1.61 -6.26 -5.61
C ARG A 102 -0.51 -5.61 -6.40
N ASP A 103 -0.82 -5.05 -7.56
CA ASP A 103 0.14 -4.32 -8.38
C ASP A 103 0.61 -3.05 -7.66
N ARG A 104 -0.30 -2.30 -7.01
CA ARG A 104 0.07 -1.15 -6.17
C ARG A 104 1.03 -1.54 -5.03
N VAL A 105 0.81 -2.67 -4.35
CA VAL A 105 1.69 -3.14 -3.28
C VAL A 105 3.04 -3.63 -3.82
N ARG A 106 3.05 -4.33 -4.96
CA ARG A 106 4.28 -4.80 -5.63
C ARG A 106 5.12 -3.67 -6.19
N MET A 107 4.47 -2.67 -6.77
CA MET A 107 5.13 -1.45 -7.22
C MET A 107 5.58 -0.57 -6.05
N GLY A 108 5.09 -0.88 -4.85
CA GLY A 108 5.05 -0.01 -3.67
C GLY A 108 4.18 1.20 -3.97
N SER A 109 3.29 1.58 -3.05
CA SER A 109 2.83 2.96 -3.06
C SER A 109 4.07 3.80 -2.85
N ALA A 110 4.63 4.37 -3.92
CA ALA A 110 5.84 5.17 -3.87
C ALA A 110 5.68 6.17 -2.72
N ASP A 111 6.50 6.02 -1.68
CA ASP A 111 6.54 7.00 -0.61
C ASP A 111 6.78 8.36 -1.30
N PRO A 112 5.93 9.38 -1.09
CA PRO A 112 6.15 10.68 -1.71
C PRO A 112 7.57 11.22 -1.41
N LEU A 113 8.15 10.87 -0.26
CA LEU A 113 9.53 11.20 0.08
C LEU A 113 10.55 10.41 -0.76
N ALA A 114 10.25 9.19 -1.19
CA ALA A 114 11.11 8.41 -2.09
C ALA A 114 11.12 9.02 -3.51
N VAL A 115 9.96 9.50 -3.98
CA VAL A 115 9.87 10.23 -5.25
C VAL A 115 10.66 11.55 -5.17
N GLU A 116 10.54 12.26 -4.06
CA GLU A 116 11.27 13.51 -3.83
C GLU A 116 12.79 13.29 -3.71
N ALA A 117 13.22 12.20 -3.07
CA ALA A 117 14.62 11.81 -2.98
C ALA A 117 15.22 11.53 -4.36
N ILE A 118 14.50 10.81 -5.23
CA ILE A 118 14.92 10.55 -6.62
C ILE A 118 15.06 11.86 -7.39
N ALA A 119 14.05 12.74 -7.34
CA ALA A 119 14.09 14.04 -8.02
C ALA A 119 15.20 14.95 -7.49
N THR A 120 15.55 14.83 -6.21
CA THR A 120 16.68 15.55 -5.61
C THR A 120 18.01 15.03 -6.14
N PHE A 121 18.16 13.71 -6.24
CA PHE A 121 19.35 13.09 -6.82
C PHE A 121 19.51 13.41 -8.32
N GLU A 122 18.42 13.42 -9.08
CA GLU A 122 18.43 13.82 -10.50
C GLU A 122 18.94 15.26 -10.69
N ARG A 123 18.44 16.21 -9.88
CA ARG A 123 18.92 17.60 -9.91
C ARG A 123 20.40 17.72 -9.53
N ALA A 124 20.87 16.90 -8.59
CA ALA A 124 22.28 16.86 -8.23
C ALA A 124 23.15 16.29 -9.37
N ALA A 125 22.67 15.26 -10.08
CA ALA A 125 23.35 14.74 -11.26
C ALA A 125 23.46 15.77 -12.38
N GLU A 126 22.40 16.53 -12.64
CA GLU A 126 22.45 17.63 -13.60
C GLU A 126 23.44 18.72 -13.18
N SER A 127 23.41 19.12 -11.91
CA SER A 127 24.34 20.12 -11.35
C SER A 127 25.79 19.65 -11.42
N MET A 128 26.05 18.38 -11.06
CA MET A 128 27.37 17.76 -11.15
C MET A 128 27.87 17.75 -12.60
N CYS A 129 27.01 17.42 -13.56
CA CYS A 129 27.35 17.45 -14.98
C CYS A 129 27.60 18.84 -15.53
N ALA A 130 27.06 19.89 -14.91
CA ALA A 130 27.31 21.28 -15.27
C ALA A 130 28.63 21.84 -14.69
N CYS A 131 29.19 21.18 -13.66
CA CYS A 131 30.45 21.60 -13.06
C CYS A 131 31.63 21.46 -14.03
N LYS A 132 32.56 22.42 -13.96
CA LYS A 132 33.79 22.47 -14.76
C LYS A 132 35.07 22.31 -13.92
N ASP A 133 34.93 22.38 -12.61
CA ASP A 133 36.03 22.37 -11.67
C ASP A 133 35.67 21.63 -10.39
N LYS A 134 36.72 21.18 -9.68
CA LYS A 134 36.58 20.45 -8.43
C LYS A 134 35.80 21.23 -7.35
N PRO A 135 36.03 22.54 -7.12
CA PRO A 135 35.25 23.30 -6.14
C PRO A 135 33.73 23.30 -6.41
N CYS A 136 33.29 23.30 -7.67
CA CYS A 136 31.89 23.14 -8.02
C CYS A 136 31.36 21.76 -7.64
N ALA A 137 32.07 20.70 -8.03
CA ALA A 137 31.68 19.33 -7.71
C ALA A 137 31.62 19.09 -6.19
N ASP A 138 32.60 19.61 -5.44
CA ASP A 138 32.64 19.50 -3.98
C ASP A 138 31.41 20.18 -3.34
N ARG A 139 30.96 21.34 -3.84
CA ARG A 139 29.72 21.97 -3.37
C ARG A 139 28.48 21.12 -3.65
N VAL A 140 28.36 20.58 -4.87
CA VAL A 140 27.22 19.71 -5.24
C VAL A 140 27.17 18.46 -4.36
N ASN A 141 28.33 17.84 -4.06
CA ASN A 141 28.40 16.69 -3.16
C ASN A 141 27.89 17.05 -1.75
N VAL A 142 28.36 18.17 -1.18
CA VAL A 142 27.93 18.62 0.16
C VAL A 142 26.44 18.93 0.19
N GLU A 143 25.90 19.59 -0.83
CA GLU A 143 24.47 19.89 -0.95
C GLU A 143 23.63 18.61 -1.09
N LEU A 144 24.11 17.64 -1.89
CA LEU A 144 23.45 16.36 -2.06
C LEU A 144 23.46 15.54 -0.75
N GLU A 145 24.59 15.42 -0.06
CA GLU A 145 24.66 14.73 1.24
C GLU A 145 23.70 15.34 2.25
N ALA A 146 23.67 16.67 2.37
CA ALA A 146 22.76 17.38 3.26
C ALA A 146 21.28 17.20 2.89
N ALA A 147 20.98 17.04 1.59
CA ALA A 147 19.63 16.75 1.14
C ALA A 147 19.24 15.28 1.40
N MET A 148 20.15 14.33 1.15
CA MET A 148 19.91 12.89 1.35
C MET A 148 19.78 12.49 2.81
N GLU A 149 20.39 13.23 3.74
CA GLU A 149 20.19 13.03 5.19
C GLU A 149 18.71 13.13 5.59
N ARG A 150 17.92 13.94 4.87
CA ARG A 150 16.47 14.06 5.09
C ARG A 150 15.70 12.81 4.66
N TYR A 151 16.30 11.98 3.82
CA TYR A 151 15.69 10.80 3.22
C TYR A 151 16.34 9.49 3.68
N LYS A 152 17.23 9.51 4.68
CA LYS A 152 17.97 8.31 5.12
C LYS A 152 17.09 7.15 5.61
N ASP A 153 15.91 7.47 6.13
CA ASP A 153 14.94 6.49 6.65
C ASP A 153 13.88 6.10 5.59
N VAL A 154 13.93 6.73 4.41
CA VAL A 154 12.99 6.47 3.33
C VAL A 154 13.35 5.18 2.62
N LYS A 155 12.40 4.25 2.56
CA LYS A 155 12.56 2.98 1.85
C LYS A 155 12.02 3.10 0.43
N GLY A 156 12.94 3.17 -0.54
CA GLY A 156 12.58 3.09 -1.95
C GLY A 156 12.09 1.69 -2.34
N THR A 157 11.30 1.61 -3.40
CA THR A 157 10.87 0.35 -4.00
C THR A 157 11.96 -0.20 -4.93
N GLU A 158 11.90 -1.48 -5.28
CA GLU A 158 12.87 -2.07 -6.21
C GLU A 158 12.80 -1.39 -7.60
N ALA A 159 11.60 -1.01 -8.03
CA ALA A 159 11.40 -0.25 -9.27
C ALA A 159 12.08 1.14 -9.20
N GLN A 160 11.97 1.83 -8.06
CA GLN A 160 12.63 3.12 -7.81
C GLN A 160 14.15 3.00 -7.79
N ALA A 161 14.69 1.94 -7.19
CA ALA A 161 16.13 1.66 -7.20
C ALA A 161 16.63 1.45 -8.64
N ARG A 162 15.93 0.64 -9.44
CA ARG A 162 16.26 0.42 -10.86
C ARG A 162 16.15 1.68 -11.69
N SER A 163 15.18 2.56 -11.42
CA SER A 163 15.10 3.85 -12.14
C SER A 163 16.22 4.82 -11.79
N LEU A 164 16.82 4.70 -10.59
CA LEU A 164 17.90 5.57 -10.13
C LEU A 164 19.27 5.17 -10.68
N GLU A 165 19.48 3.89 -11.00
CA GLU A 165 20.74 3.35 -11.57
C GLU A 165 21.33 4.20 -12.72
N PRO A 166 20.58 4.55 -13.80
CA PRO A 166 21.13 5.37 -14.88
C PRO A 166 21.54 6.78 -14.41
N THR A 167 20.78 7.37 -13.49
CA THR A 167 21.08 8.69 -12.92
C THR A 167 22.34 8.64 -12.05
N MET A 168 22.50 7.60 -11.23
CA MET A 168 23.70 7.40 -10.40
C MET A 168 24.94 7.18 -11.26
N LYS A 169 24.82 6.39 -12.34
CA LYS A 169 25.90 6.21 -13.30
C LYS A 169 26.32 7.55 -13.93
N ARG A 170 25.34 8.33 -14.40
CA ARG A 170 25.58 9.67 -14.98
C ARG A 170 26.23 10.63 -13.98
N TYR A 171 25.79 10.62 -12.72
CA TYR A 171 26.38 11.41 -11.64
C TYR A 171 27.88 11.09 -11.48
N MET A 172 28.21 9.80 -11.37
CA MET A 172 29.59 9.33 -11.20
C MET A 172 30.48 9.65 -12.39
N GLU A 173 29.99 9.45 -13.62
CA GLU A 173 30.72 9.82 -14.85
C GLU A 173 31.06 11.31 -14.87
N CYS A 174 30.10 12.16 -14.55
CA CYS A 174 30.30 13.61 -14.49
C CYS A 174 31.26 14.01 -13.37
N SER A 175 31.15 13.39 -12.18
CA SER A 175 32.06 13.62 -11.06
C SER A 175 33.50 13.25 -11.43
N MET A 176 33.72 12.05 -11.99
CA MET A 176 35.04 11.57 -12.43
C MET A 176 35.69 12.50 -13.46
N ARG A 177 34.90 12.99 -14.42
CA ARG A 177 35.36 13.97 -15.42
C ARG A 177 35.87 15.26 -14.77
N VAL A 178 35.20 15.73 -13.72
CA VAL A 178 35.56 16.97 -13.01
C VAL A 178 36.79 16.77 -12.12
N VAL A 179 36.94 15.61 -11.49
CA VAL A 179 38.11 15.30 -10.64
C VAL A 179 39.32 14.79 -11.43
N GLY A 180 39.19 14.59 -12.75
CA GLY A 180 40.28 14.17 -13.63
C GLY A 180 40.69 12.70 -13.45
N VAL A 181 39.79 11.85 -12.95
CA VAL A 181 40.00 10.40 -12.90
C VAL A 181 39.49 9.80 -14.20
N GLU A 182 40.38 9.28 -15.03
CA GLU A 182 40.00 8.57 -16.26
C GLU A 182 39.17 7.32 -15.92
N PRO A 183 38.09 7.01 -16.65
CA PRO A 183 37.31 5.81 -16.42
C PRO A 183 38.20 4.58 -16.63
N VAL A 184 38.25 3.69 -15.65
CA VAL A 184 39.00 2.43 -15.75
C VAL A 184 38.10 1.32 -16.29
N ASP A 185 38.65 0.46 -17.14
CA ASP A 185 37.99 -0.74 -17.65
C ASP A 185 37.77 -1.78 -16.54
N SER A 186 37.10 -2.89 -16.87
CA SER A 186 36.86 -4.01 -15.94
C SER A 186 38.15 -4.65 -15.39
N ASN A 187 39.32 -4.29 -15.90
CA ASN A 187 40.64 -4.74 -15.45
C ASN A 187 41.42 -3.65 -14.69
N GLY A 188 40.80 -2.51 -14.38
CA GLY A 188 41.43 -1.40 -13.65
C GLY A 188 42.39 -0.57 -14.50
N LYS A 189 42.36 -0.67 -15.84
CA LYS A 189 43.19 0.15 -16.74
C LYS A 189 42.43 1.35 -17.28
N PRO A 190 43.06 2.52 -17.47
CA PRO A 190 42.40 3.66 -18.12
C PRO A 190 41.83 3.26 -19.49
N SER A 191 40.54 3.47 -19.68
CA SER A 191 39.85 3.27 -20.97
C SER A 191 40.20 4.45 -21.88
N ARG A 192 41.30 4.34 -22.62
CA ARG A 192 41.63 5.28 -23.71
C ARG A 192 40.73 5.09 -24.92
#